data_AF-A0A432FCY6-F1
#
_entry.id   AF-A0A432FCY6-F1
#
_cell.length_a   1.000
_cell.length_b   1.000
_cell.length_c   1.000
_cell.angle_alpha   90.00
_cell.angle_beta   90.00
_cell.angle_gamma   90.00
#
_symmetry.space_group_name_H-M   'P 1'
#
loop_
_entity.id
_entity.type
_entity.pdbx_description
1 polymer ?
#
loop_
_entity_poly.entity_id
_entity_poly.type
_entity_poly.pdbx_seq_one_letter_code
_entity_poly.pdbx_strand_id
1 'polypeptide(L)'
;MNVINIGVDFLFLVIGYLVGSIAFSLILTRKKGDLRTQGSGNAGATNTARVHGKKIGLLVFTLDVIKPIVSILISYFISKSN
;
A
#
# COMPACT_ATOMS: atom_id res chain seq x y z
N MET A 1 -25.66 -14.77 -8.12
CA MET A 1 -24.80 -13.97 -7.21
C MET A 1 -25.55 -13.87 -5.89
N ASN A 2 -25.19 -14.69 -4.89
CA ASN A 2 -25.93 -14.76 -3.64
C ASN A 2 -25.64 -13.52 -2.80
N VAL A 3 -26.66 -12.96 -2.14
CA VAL A 3 -26.52 -11.76 -1.28
C VAL A 3 -25.49 -11.96 -0.15
N ILE A 4 -25.29 -13.22 0.29
CA ILE A 4 -24.25 -13.61 1.25
C ILE A 4 -22.83 -13.31 0.74
N ASN A 5 -22.60 -13.39 -0.58
CA ASN A 5 -21.29 -13.07 -1.16
C ASN A 5 -21.03 -11.56 -1.18
N ILE A 6 -22.06 -10.72 -1.30
CA ILE A 6 -21.90 -9.25 -1.36
C ILE A 6 -21.28 -8.68 -0.07
N GLY A 7 -21.69 -9.19 1.10
CA GLY A 7 -21.13 -8.72 2.38
C GLY A 7 -19.65 -9.07 2.54
N VAL A 8 -19.26 -10.27 2.10
CA VAL A 8 -17.88 -10.76 2.12
C VAL A 8 -17.02 -10.01 1.09
N ASP A 9 -17.55 -9.79 -0.12
CA ASP A 9 -16.89 -9.01 -1.18
C ASP A 9 -16.64 -7.56 -0.72
N PHE A 10 -17.63 -6.95 -0.07
CA PHE A 10 -17.49 -5.61 0.50
C PHE A 10 -16.44 -5.55 1.61
N LEU A 11 -16.38 -6.57 2.47
CA LEU A 11 -15.34 -6.67 3.50
C LEU A 11 -13.94 -6.72 2.87
N PHE A 12 -13.75 -7.50 1.80
CA PHE A 12 -12.48 -7.55 1.08
C PHE A 12 -12.11 -6.22 0.42
N LEU A 13 -13.08 -5.49 -0.14
CA LEU A 13 -12.86 -4.14 -0.67
C LEU A 13 -12.38 -3.18 0.41
N VAL A 14 -13.02 -3.17 1.58
CA VAL A 14 -12.62 -2.32 2.71
C VAL A 14 -11.23 -2.67 3.20
N ILE A 15 -10.93 -3.96 3.39
CA ILE A 15 -9.60 -4.42 3.82
C ILE A 15 -8.54 -4.03 2.79
N GLY A 16 -8.81 -4.25 1.50
CA GLY A 16 -7.90 -3.87 0.42
C GLY A 16 -7.62 -2.37 0.39
N TYR A 17 -8.64 -1.54 0.60
CA TYR A 17 -8.48 -0.09 0.70
C TYR A 17 -7.63 0.33 1.90
N LEU A 18 -7.85 -0.27 3.07
CA LEU A 18 -7.09 0.02 4.28
C LEU A 18 -5.61 -0.38 4.13
N VAL A 19 -5.35 -1.57 3.58
CA VAL A 19 -3.98 -2.03 3.29
C VAL A 19 -3.31 -1.13 2.24
N GLY A 20 -4.04 -0.76 1.18
CA GLY A 20 -3.55 0.14 0.13
C GLY A 20 -3.21 1.55 0.66
N SER A 21 -3.95 2.02 1.66
CA SER A 21 -3.78 3.34 2.29
C SER A 21 -2.53 3.43 3.18
N ILE A 22 -1.83 2.33 3.44
CA ILE A 22 -0.57 2.33 4.18
C ILE A 22 0.51 3.03 3.34
N ALA A 23 0.89 4.25 3.73
CA ALA A 23 1.95 5.02 3.07
C ALA A 23 3.34 4.63 3.60
N PHE A 24 3.96 3.61 3.00
CA PHE A 24 5.29 3.14 3.41
C PHE A 24 6.38 4.21 3.32
N SER A 25 6.24 5.19 2.42
CA SER A 25 7.12 6.34 2.35
C SER A 25 7.19 7.09 3.68
N LEU A 26 6.04 7.37 4.31
CA LEU A 26 5.97 8.12 5.56
C LEU A 26 6.47 7.27 6.73
N ILE A 27 6.21 5.97 6.72
CA ILE A 27 6.66 5.05 7.76
C ILE A 27 8.19 4.94 7.76
N LEU A 28 8.78 4.69 6.59
CA LEU A 28 10.22 4.48 6.45
C LEU A 28 11.04 5.77 6.61
N THR A 29 10.45 6.93 6.34
CA THR A 29 11.15 8.22 6.44
C THR A 29 10.79 8.99 7.70
N ARG A 30 9.89 8.50 8.57
CA ARG A 30 9.39 9.22 9.75
C ARG A 30 10.50 9.80 10.64
N LYS A 31 11.59 9.05 10.84
CA LYS A 31 12.75 9.48 11.64
C LYS A 31 13.62 10.54 10.95
N LYS A 32 13.40 10.78 9.66
CA LYS A 32 14.13 11.74 8.82
C LYS A 32 13.30 13.01 8.51
N GLY A 33 12.21 13.21 9.24
CA GLY A 33 11.27 14.32 9.06
C GLY A 33 10.05 13.93 8.20
N ASP A 34 9.09 14.85 8.13
CA ASP A 34 7.91 14.66 7.28
C ASP A 34 8.32 14.77 5.81
N LEU A 35 8.09 13.71 5.02
CA LEU A 35 8.39 13.70 3.59
C LEU A 35 7.47 14.65 2.81
N ARG A 36 6.29 14.96 3.33
CA ARG A 36 5.27 15.80 2.66
C ARG A 36 5.66 17.27 2.63
N THR A 37 6.59 17.67 3.48
CA THR A 37 7.16 19.03 3.51
C THR A 37 8.48 19.14 2.73
N GLN A 38 8.92 18.04 2.08
CA GLN A 38 10.21 17.96 1.42
C GLN A 38 10.08 17.54 -0.06
N GLY A 39 11.03 17.98 -0.89
CA GLY A 39 11.06 17.65 -2.32
C GLY A 39 9.80 18.10 -3.05
N SER A 40 9.10 17.17 -3.70
CA SER A 40 7.82 17.45 -4.39
C SER A 40 6.59 17.44 -3.47
N GLY A 41 6.77 17.13 -2.17
CA GLY A 41 5.66 16.99 -1.21
C GLY A 41 4.80 15.72 -1.35
N ASN A 42 5.00 14.91 -2.40
CA ASN A 42 4.28 13.65 -2.56
C ASN A 42 4.79 12.55 -1.59
N ALA A 43 3.88 11.79 -1.00
CA ALA A 43 4.16 10.65 -0.12
C ALA A 43 4.32 9.36 -0.93
N GLY A 44 5.32 9.32 -1.81
CA GLY A 44 5.56 8.19 -2.69
C GLY A 44 7.05 7.93 -2.97
N ALA A 45 7.32 6.78 -3.57
CA ALA A 45 8.67 6.27 -3.84
C ALA A 45 9.58 7.27 -4.57
N THR A 46 9.08 7.98 -5.58
CA THR A 46 9.88 8.96 -6.35
C THR A 46 10.35 10.12 -5.48
N ASN A 47 9.47 10.65 -4.62
CA ASN A 47 9.87 11.73 -3.72
C ASN A 47 10.83 11.21 -2.65
N THR A 48 10.59 10.01 -2.11
CA THR A 48 11.52 9.36 -1.19
C THR A 48 12.90 9.15 -1.84
N ALA A 49 12.96 8.71 -3.09
CA ALA A 49 14.21 8.54 -3.82
C ALA A 49 14.96 9.87 -3.99
N ARG A 50 14.22 10.97 -4.25
CA ARG A 50 14.76 12.32 -4.40
C ARG A 50 15.30 12.89 -3.09
N VAL A 51 14.55 12.75 -2.00
CA VAL A 51 14.84 13.39 -0.70
C VAL A 51 15.72 12.52 0.19
N HIS A 52 15.47 11.21 0.26
CA HIS A 52 16.14 10.28 1.18
C HIS A 52 16.97 9.21 0.49
N GLY A 53 17.15 9.33 -0.83
CA GLY A 53 18.04 8.50 -1.63
C GLY A 53 17.38 7.29 -2.29
N LYS A 54 17.95 6.87 -3.43
CA LYS A 54 17.40 5.82 -4.30
C LYS A 54 17.15 4.49 -3.60
N LYS A 55 17.99 4.10 -2.63
CA LYS A 55 17.82 2.84 -1.88
C LYS A 55 16.51 2.81 -1.09
N ILE A 56 16.17 3.90 -0.38
CA ILE A 56 14.93 3.98 0.40
C ILE A 56 13.73 4.13 -0.54
N GLY A 57 13.87 4.93 -1.60
CA GLY A 57 12.82 5.07 -2.61
C GLY A 57 12.48 3.74 -3.29
N LEU A 58 13.49 2.92 -3.62
CA LEU A 58 13.27 1.59 -4.16
C LEU A 58 12.57 0.67 -3.15
N LEU A 59 12.96 0.71 -1.88
CA LEU A 59 12.28 -0.07 -0.84
C LEU A 59 10.80 0.32 -0.70
N VAL A 60 10.50 1.62 -0.69
CA VAL A 60 9.11 2.13 -0.70
C VAL A 60 8.35 1.61 -1.92
N PHE A 61 8.94 1.73 -3.10
CA PHE A 61 8.33 1.23 -4.34
C PHE A 61 8.00 -0.25 -4.26
N THR A 62 8.97 -1.07 -3.83
CA THR A 62 8.78 -2.52 -3.70
C THR A 62 7.66 -2.85 -2.71
N LEU A 63 7.60 -2.19 -1.56
CA LEU A 63 6.55 -2.42 -0.57
C LEU A 63 5.17 -1.98 -1.07
N ASP A 64 5.10 -0.82 -1.74
CA ASP A 64 3.86 -0.30 -2.31
C ASP A 64 3.33 -1.17 -3.46
N VAL A 65 4.20 -1.90 -4.17
CA VAL A 65 3.81 -2.89 -5.19
C VAL A 65 3.44 -4.24 -4.57
N ILE A 66 4.18 -4.70 -3.55
CA ILE A 66 3.92 -5.99 -2.90
C ILE A 66 2.59 -5.97 -2.13
N LYS A 67 2.28 -4.88 -1.42
CA LYS A 67 1.08 -4.83 -0.58
C LYS A 67 -0.24 -5.10 -1.34
N PRO A 68 -0.54 -4.50 -2.52
CA PRO A 68 -1.75 -4.84 -3.26
C PRO A 68 -1.70 -6.24 -3.86
N ILE A 69 -0.52 -6.73 -4.27
CA ILE A 69 -0.37 -8.10 -4.79
C ILE A 69 -0.76 -9.11 -3.70
N VAL A 70 -0.27 -8.92 -2.48
CA VAL A 70 -0.61 -9.76 -1.33
C VAL A 70 -2.12 -9.69 -1.04
N SER A 71 -2.72 -8.50 -1.05
CA SER A 71 -4.17 -8.34 -0.86
C SER A 71 -5.00 -9.07 -1.93
N ILE A 72 -4.59 -8.99 -3.20
CA ILE A 72 -5.26 -9.68 -4.32
C ILE A 72 -5.12 -11.19 -4.18
N LEU A 73 -3.93 -11.69 -3.88
CA LEU A 73 -3.70 -13.14 -3.73
C LEU A 73 -4.53 -13.71 -2.57
N ILE A 74 -4.55 -13.04 -1.42
CA ILE A 74 -5.36 -13.44 -0.27
C ILE A 74 -6.85 -13.49 -0.66
N SER A 75 -7.35 -12.44 -1.32
CA SER A 75 -8.74 -12.38 -1.79
C SER A 75 -9.05 -13.52 -2.77
N TYR A 76 -8.15 -13.78 -3.72
CA TYR A 76 -8.30 -14.86 -4.71
C TYR A 76 -8.38 -16.25 -4.05
N PHE A 77 -7.48 -16.55 -3.11
CA PHE A 77 -7.48 -17.87 -2.45
C PHE A 77 -8.72 -18.05 -1.55
N ILE A 78 -9.17 -17.00 -0.86
CA ILE A 78 -10.38 -17.09 -0.03
C ILE A 78 -11.63 -17.20 -0.92
N SER A 79 -11.71 -16.42 -1.99
CA SER A 79 -12.84 -16.49 -2.93
C SER A 79 -12.92 -17.84 -3.63
N LYS A 80 -11.78 -18.43 -4.03
CA LYS A 80 -11.74 -19.77 -4.63
C LYS A 80 -12.13 -20.90 -3.64
N SER A 81 -11.95 -20.69 -2.34
CA SER A 81 -12.25 -21.67 -1.31
C SER A 81 -13.73 -21.67 -0.88
N ASN A 82 -14.53 -20.69 -1.30
CA ASN A 82 -15.98 -20.59 -1.07
C ASN A 82 -16.75 -21.02 -2.31
#